data_AF-A0A8C5Z8Y9-F1
#
_entry.id   AF-A0A8C5Z8Y9-F1
#
_cell.length_a   1.000
_cell.length_b   1.000
_cell.length_c   1.000
_cell.angle_alpha   90.00
_cell.angle_beta   90.00
_cell.angle_gamma   90.00
#
_symmetry.space_group_name_H-M   'P 1'
#
loop_
_entity.id
_entity.type
_entity.pdbx_description
1 polymer ?
#
loop_
_entity_poly.entity_id
_entity_poly.type
_entity_poly.pdbx_seq_one_letter_code
_entity_poly.pdbx_strand_id
1 'polypeptide(L)' 'MVPRCQVEILYFAKSAEITGVRSETISVPQEIKALQLWHEIETRHPG' A
#
# COMPACT_ATOMS: atom_id res chain seq x y z
N MET A 1 -5.98 18.28 -11.09
CA MET A 1 -6.12 17.24 -10.05
C MET A 1 -5.76 15.91 -10.68
N VAL A 2 -4.91 15.09 -10.04
CA VAL A 2 -4.60 13.73 -10.53
C VAL A 2 -5.74 12.80 -10.09
N PRO A 3 -6.36 12.02 -10.99
CA PRO A 3 -7.39 11.05 -10.61
C PRO A 3 -6.84 10.04 -9.59
N ARG A 4 -7.66 9.67 -8.60
CA ARG A 4 -7.28 8.72 -7.55
C ARG A 4 -8.30 7.59 -7.47
N CYS A 5 -7.83 6.39 -7.12
CA CYS A 5 -8.67 5.24 -6.81
C CYS A 5 -8.34 4.72 -5.40
N GLN A 6 -9.26 3.94 -4.84
CA GLN A 6 -9.06 3.19 -3.61
C GLN A 6 -8.71 1.75 -3.97
N VAL A 7 -7.68 1.20 -3.32
CA VAL A 7 -7.23 -0.18 -3.50
C VAL A 7 -7.08 -0.84 -2.13
N GLU A 8 -7.42 -2.12 -2.04
CA GLU A 8 -7.16 -2.93 -0.85
C GLU A 8 -5.81 -3.64 -1.00
N ILE A 9 -4.90 -3.39 -0.07
CA ILE A 9 -3.62 -4.07 0.04
C ILE A 9 -3.78 -5.24 1.01
N LEU A 10 -3.31 -6.42 0.61
CA LEU A 10 -3.35 -7.63 1.42
C LEU A 10 -1.94 -8.02 1.83
N TYR A 11 -1.71 -8.18 3.13
CA TYR A 11 -0.43 -8.59 3.69
C TYR A 11 -0.48 -10.06 4.12
N PHE A 12 0.58 -10.80 3.79
CA PHE A 12 0.70 -12.23 4.06
C PHE A 12 1.97 -12.56 4.86
N ALA A 13 1.86 -13.55 5.75
CA ALA A 13 2.95 -14.04 6.60
C ALA A 13 3.67 -12.88 7.33
N LYS A 14 5.00 -12.83 7.25
CA LYS A 14 5.84 -11.83 7.92
C LYS A 14 5.45 -10.38 7.59
N SER A 15 4.92 -10.10 6.40
CA SER A 15 4.48 -8.75 6.07
C SER A 15 3.28 -8.29 6.92
N ALA A 16 2.35 -9.18 7.26
CA ALA A 16 1.23 -8.86 8.14
C ALA A 16 1.67 -8.66 9.61
N GLU A 17 2.76 -9.32 10.01
CA GLU A 17 3.38 -9.09 11.33
C GLU A 17 4.06 -7.73 11.39
N ILE A 18 4.80 -7.35 10.33
CA ILE A 18 5.48 -6.04 10.24
C ILE A 18 4.48 -4.90 10.21
N THR A 19 3.44 -4.97 9.37
CA THR A 19 2.44 -3.91 9.24
C THR A 19 1.40 -3.93 10.36
N GLY A 20 1.33 -5.02 11.16
CA GLY A 20 0.35 -5.21 12.21
C GLY A 20 -1.10 -5.41 11.72
N VAL A 21 -1.31 -5.46 10.40
CA VAL A 21 -2.64 -5.57 9.77
C VAL A 21 -2.64 -6.64 8.67
N ARG A 22 -3.80 -7.26 8.45
CA ARG A 22 -3.98 -8.25 7.36
C ARG A 22 -4.33 -7.59 6.03
N SER A 23 -5.04 -6.48 6.08
CA SER A 23 -5.32 -5.65 4.93
C SER A 23 -5.52 -4.19 5.33
N GLU A 24 -5.36 -3.30 4.36
CA GLU A 24 -5.72 -1.89 4.49
C GLU A 24 -6.20 -1.33 3.15
N THR A 25 -7.03 -0.28 3.19
CA THR A 25 -7.43 0.44 1.99
C THR A 25 -6.63 1.73 1.87
N ILE A 26 -5.89 1.88 0.78
CA ILE A 26 -5.14 3.11 0.48
C ILE A 26 -5.72 3.81 -0.75
N SER A 27 -5.60 5.13 -0.77
CA SER A 27 -5.87 5.92 -1.97
C SER A 27 -4.58 6.12 -2.75
N VAL A 28 -4.56 5.80 -4.04
CA VAL A 28 -3.40 5.96 -4.94
C VAL A 28 -3.80 6.70 -6.22
N PRO A 29 -2.86 7.34 -6.94
CA PRO A 29 -3.10 7.80 -8.31
C PRO A 29 -3.58 6.66 -9.22
N GLN A 30 -4.50 6.97 -10.14
CA GLN A 30 -5.04 5.97 -11.09
C GLN A 30 -3.94 5.37 -11.99
N GLU A 31 -2.94 6.18 -12.35
CA GLU A 31 -1.72 5.73 -13.02
C GLU A 31 -0.57 5.74 -12.02
N ILE A 32 -0.13 4.55 -11.62
CA ILE A 32 0.98 4.36 -10.68
C ILE A 32 1.84 3.19 -11.13
N LYS A 33 3.17 3.34 -11.04
CA LYS A 33 4.10 2.22 -11.28
C LYS A 33 4.23 1.37 -10.03
N ALA A 34 4.50 0.08 -10.20
CA ALA A 34 4.67 -0.86 -9.09
C ALA A 34 5.70 -0.38 -8.04
N LEU A 35 6.83 0.20 -8.47
CA LEU A 35 7.85 0.73 -7.54
C LEU A 35 7.34 1.93 -6.72
N GLN A 36 6.51 2.78 -7.30
CA GLN A 36 5.91 3.91 -6.58
C GLN A 36 4.89 3.42 -5.56
N LEU A 37 4.08 2.42 -5.93
CA LEU A 37 3.15 1.77 -4.99
C LEU A 37 3.90 1.13 -3.81
N TRP A 38 5.04 0.49 -4.08
CA TRP A 38 5.88 -0.07 -3.02
C TRP A 38 6.37 1.00 -2.05
N HIS A 39 6.91 2.12 -2.55
CA HIS A 39 7.36 3.22 -1.68
C HIS A 39 6.22 3.80 -0.83
N GLU A 40 5.00 3.88 -1.36
CA GLU A 40 3.81 4.32 -0.60
C GLU A 40 3.49 3.36 0.55
N ILE A 41 3.65 2.04 0.34
CA ILE A 41 3.45 1.02 1.38
C ILE A 41 4.57 1.10 2.43
N GLU A 42 5.82 1.16 1.99
CA GLU A 42 7.02 1.23 2.85
C GLU A 42 7.04 2.51 3.71
N THR A 43 6.57 3.64 3.16
CA THR A 43 6.47 4.91 3.91
C THR A 43 5.42 4.84 5.03
N ARG A 44 4.35 4.04 4.85
CA ARG A 44 3.30 3.86 5.88
C ARG A 44 3.74 2.90 6.97
N HIS A 45 4.43 1.84 6.59
CA HIS A 45 4.92 0.79 7.49
C HIS A 45 6.43 0.65 7.33
N PRO A 46 7.21 1.56 7.94
CA PRO A 46 8.65 1.37 8.01
C PRO A 46 8.91 0.09 8.82
N GLY A 47 9.52 -0.90 8.16
CA GLY A 47 9.90 -2.17 8.77
C GLY A 47 11.08 -2.08 9.71
#